data_AF-A0A5E4YA83-F1
#
_entry.id   AF-A0A5E4YA83-F1
#
_cell.length_a   1.000
_cell.length_b   1.000
_cell.length_c   1.000
_cell.angle_alpha   90.00
_cell.angle_beta   90.00
_cell.angle_gamma   90.00
#
_symmetry.space_group_name_H-M   'P 1'
#
loop_
_entity.id
_entity.type
_entity.pdbx_description
1 polymer ?
#
loop_
_entity_poly.entity_id
_entity_poly.type
_entity_poly.pdbx_seq_one_letter_code
_entity_poly.pdbx_strand_id
1 'polypeptide(L)'
;MANIDTSIATFTGKYGSRTLDAAHVDACVTAKSEKDVTSLWGRIKDYFLGTHKEEAKLALFQLAHAANAVEQFEAFWRLNQLVEPTHSDLLNWNLSVNEPCTFQVGEHIFPTTPDWSRFIQFGWSEMELDDTARLLGTLRFNGDNVLAQFHQFGVGELNDRNADTVLLAQTRFLAGQYELYLAMTLLGLGNNDADGNFAFDLNEMVTRRVFDATGDDDVAARAGRNAENLSILTSRLCNPV
;
A
#
# COMPACT_ATOMS: atom_id res chain seq x y z
N MET A 1 -43.90 32.62 6.85
CA MET A 1 -42.95 33.07 5.81
C MET A 1 -41.56 32.77 6.36
N ALA A 2 -40.71 31.90 5.81
CA ALA A 2 -40.79 31.00 4.67
C ALA A 2 -39.91 29.77 4.98
N ASN A 3 -40.37 28.61 4.47
CA ASN A 3 -39.61 27.38 4.28
C ASN A 3 -38.64 27.51 3.09
N ILE A 4 -37.85 26.44 2.89
CA ILE A 4 -37.14 25.97 1.68
C ILE A 4 -35.61 26.12 1.81
N ASP A 5 -34.75 25.15 1.49
CA ASP A 5 -34.81 23.68 1.36
C ASP A 5 -33.37 23.21 1.01
N THR A 6 -33.08 21.97 1.39
CA THR A 6 -32.16 20.97 0.80
C THR A 6 -30.91 21.34 -0.02
N SER A 7 -29.79 20.73 0.38
CA SER A 7 -29.13 19.70 -0.44
C SER A 7 -28.28 18.78 0.46
N ILE A 8 -28.88 17.67 0.88
CA ILE A 8 -28.16 16.48 1.32
C ILE A 8 -27.82 15.73 0.04
N ALA A 9 -26.53 15.63 -0.29
CA ALA A 9 -26.07 14.77 -1.36
C ALA A 9 -26.39 13.32 -0.97
N THR A 10 -27.54 12.85 -1.44
CA THR A 10 -28.02 11.49 -1.24
C THR A 10 -27.49 10.65 -2.38
N PHE A 11 -26.41 9.91 -2.15
CA PHE A 11 -26.02 8.82 -3.05
C PHE A 11 -26.90 7.61 -2.73
N THR A 12 -28.02 7.48 -3.44
CA THR A 12 -28.80 6.23 -3.45
C THR A 12 -28.11 5.20 -4.32
N GLY A 13 -27.09 4.54 -3.76
CA GLY A 13 -26.64 3.23 -4.20
C GLY A 13 -27.43 2.15 -3.48
N LYS A 14 -28.06 1.24 -4.22
CA LYS A 14 -28.94 0.20 -3.68
C LYS A 14 -28.14 -0.99 -3.11
N TYR A 15 -27.20 -0.72 -2.20
CA TYR A 15 -26.49 -1.74 -1.41
C TYR A 15 -26.61 -1.37 0.07
N GLY A 16 -27.17 -2.29 0.86
CA GLY A 16 -27.52 -2.04 2.25
C GLY A 16 -26.33 -1.59 3.10
N SER A 17 -26.44 -0.39 3.67
CA SER A 17 -25.59 0.10 4.75
C SER A 17 -25.65 -0.88 5.92
N ARG A 18 -24.58 -1.66 6.12
CA ARG A 18 -24.38 -2.48 7.33
C ARG A 18 -23.37 -1.76 8.22
N THR A 19 -23.87 -0.99 9.17
CA THR A 19 -23.06 -0.46 10.27
C THR A 19 -22.81 -1.58 11.27
N LEU A 20 -21.54 -1.88 11.56
CA LEU A 20 -21.12 -2.93 12.49
C LEU A 20 -20.84 -2.35 13.88
N ASP A 21 -21.47 -2.96 14.89
CA ASP A 21 -21.37 -2.64 16.32
C ASP A 21 -19.99 -3.07 16.88
N ALA A 22 -19.39 -2.20 17.69
CA ALA A 22 -18.06 -2.36 18.29
C ALA A 22 -17.92 -3.66 19.11
N ALA A 23 -19.01 -4.19 19.65
CA ALA A 23 -19.01 -5.44 20.41
C ALA A 23 -18.72 -6.71 19.57
N HIS A 24 -18.93 -6.66 18.25
CA HIS A 24 -18.61 -7.78 17.34
C HIS A 24 -17.17 -7.72 16.81
N VAL A 25 -16.50 -6.58 16.98
CA VAL A 25 -15.10 -6.35 16.58
C VAL A 25 -14.15 -7.01 17.59
N ASP A 26 -14.45 -6.93 18.89
CA ASP A 26 -13.64 -7.52 19.96
C ASP A 26 -13.56 -9.06 19.91
N ALA A 27 -14.59 -9.74 19.37
CA ALA A 27 -14.56 -11.19 19.19
C ALA A 27 -13.55 -11.63 18.11
N CYS A 28 -13.24 -10.76 17.14
CA CYS A 28 -12.26 -11.00 16.08
C CYS A 28 -10.81 -10.70 16.52
N VAL A 29 -10.61 -9.87 17.55
CA VAL A 29 -9.28 -9.50 18.08
C VAL A 29 -8.54 -10.70 18.70
N THR A 30 -9.28 -11.76 19.05
CA THR A 30 -8.73 -13.00 19.65
C THR A 30 -8.61 -14.17 18.68
N ALA A 31 -8.65 -13.95 17.37
CA ALA A 31 -8.67 -15.01 16.37
C ALA A 31 -7.46 -15.96 16.50
N LYS A 32 -7.74 -17.17 17.00
CA LYS A 32 -6.76 -18.27 17.20
C LYS A 32 -7.16 -19.53 16.43
N SER A 33 -8.20 -19.46 15.58
CA SER A 33 -8.80 -20.64 14.95
C SER A 33 -9.34 -20.41 13.53
N GLU A 34 -9.42 -21.50 12.76
CA GLU A 34 -9.98 -21.62 11.39
C GLU A 34 -11.39 -20.98 11.21
N LYS A 35 -12.16 -20.89 12.30
CA LYS A 35 -13.50 -20.30 12.30
C LYS A 35 -13.49 -18.77 12.10
N ASP A 36 -12.43 -18.11 12.54
CA ASP A 36 -12.27 -16.66 12.43
C ASP A 36 -11.86 -16.26 11.00
N VAL A 37 -10.99 -17.07 10.39
CA VAL A 37 -10.65 -16.98 8.96
C VAL A 37 -11.88 -17.22 8.09
N THR A 38 -12.76 -18.14 8.48
CA THR A 38 -14.03 -18.39 7.77
C THR A 38 -14.99 -17.19 7.85
N SER A 39 -15.03 -16.50 9.00
CA SER A 39 -15.83 -15.28 9.20
C SER A 39 -15.28 -14.09 8.39
N LEU A 40 -13.97 -13.87 8.43
CA LEU A 40 -13.28 -12.85 7.62
C LEU A 40 -13.51 -13.12 6.13
N TRP A 41 -13.28 -14.36 5.68
CA TRP A 41 -13.53 -14.80 4.30
C TRP A 41 -14.97 -14.53 3.87
N GLY A 42 -15.95 -14.81 4.74
CA GLY A 42 -17.36 -14.52 4.46
C GLY A 42 -17.66 -13.04 4.16
N ARG A 43 -16.84 -12.12 4.69
CA ARG A 43 -16.95 -10.67 4.49
C ARG A 43 -16.19 -10.18 3.26
N ILE A 44 -15.06 -10.80 2.93
CA ILE A 44 -14.15 -10.31 1.87
C ILE A 44 -14.16 -11.14 0.58
N LYS A 45 -14.87 -12.28 0.55
CA LYS A 45 -14.91 -13.22 -0.58
C LYS A 45 -15.30 -12.59 -1.92
N ASP A 46 -16.10 -11.55 -1.91
CA ASP A 46 -16.62 -10.90 -3.12
C ASP A 46 -15.58 -9.92 -3.70
N TYR A 47 -14.44 -9.73 -3.02
CA TYR A 47 -13.34 -8.84 -3.43
C TYR A 47 -12.18 -9.59 -4.12
N PHE A 48 -12.21 -10.92 -4.08
CA PHE A 48 -11.20 -11.76 -4.71
C PHE A 48 -11.79 -12.42 -5.94
N LEU A 49 -10.96 -12.57 -6.97
CA LEU A 49 -11.33 -13.31 -8.18
C LEU A 49 -11.84 -14.69 -7.77
N GLY A 50 -13.09 -15.02 -8.12
CA GLY A 50 -13.76 -16.23 -7.63
C GLY A 50 -13.02 -17.54 -7.93
N THR A 51 -12.11 -17.54 -8.90
CA THR A 51 -11.21 -18.65 -9.25
C THR A 51 -10.09 -18.91 -8.24
N HIS A 52 -9.73 -17.93 -7.40
CA HIS A 52 -8.59 -18.00 -6.48
C HIS A 52 -9.00 -18.07 -5.00
N LYS A 53 -10.25 -18.41 -4.72
CA LYS A 53 -10.82 -18.45 -3.36
C LYS A 53 -9.99 -19.24 -2.34
N GLU A 54 -9.57 -20.45 -2.68
CA GLU A 54 -8.83 -21.29 -1.73
C GLU A 54 -7.40 -20.79 -1.51
N GLU A 55 -6.78 -20.20 -2.55
CA GLU A 55 -5.45 -19.56 -2.43
C GLU A 55 -5.52 -18.30 -1.56
N ALA A 56 -6.57 -17.48 -1.73
CA ALA A 56 -6.75 -16.27 -0.94
C ALA A 56 -7.02 -16.58 0.54
N LYS A 57 -7.81 -17.62 0.84
CA LYS A 57 -7.97 -18.11 2.22
C LYS A 57 -6.66 -18.58 2.84
N LEU A 58 -5.86 -19.34 2.08
CA LEU A 58 -4.58 -19.83 2.56
C LEU A 58 -3.64 -18.65 2.86
N ALA A 59 -3.56 -17.67 1.96
CA ALA A 59 -2.74 -16.49 2.16
C ALA A 59 -3.23 -15.64 3.34
N LEU A 60 -4.54 -15.51 3.58
CA LEU A 60 -5.06 -14.86 4.80
C LEU A 60 -4.69 -15.61 6.07
N PHE A 61 -4.77 -16.94 6.05
CA PHE A 61 -4.37 -17.78 7.18
C PHE A 61 -2.87 -17.60 7.46
N GLN A 62 -2.03 -17.63 6.43
CA GLN A 62 -0.59 -17.41 6.55
C GLN A 62 -0.28 -15.99 7.04
N LEU A 63 -0.99 -14.97 6.58
CA LEU A 63 -0.82 -13.59 7.04
C LEU A 63 -1.10 -13.46 8.56
N ALA A 64 -2.10 -14.17 9.07
CA ALA A 64 -2.49 -14.16 10.47
C ALA A 64 -1.57 -15.00 11.38
N HIS A 65 -0.94 -16.04 10.83
CA HIS A 65 -0.21 -17.06 11.61
C HIS A 65 1.27 -17.21 11.22
N ALA A 66 1.81 -16.28 10.44
CA ALA A 66 3.20 -16.28 10.01
C ALA A 66 4.17 -16.37 11.20
N ALA A 67 5.20 -17.20 11.08
CA ALA A 67 6.19 -17.36 12.13
C ALA A 67 7.17 -16.18 12.19
N ASN A 68 7.29 -15.42 11.09
CA ASN A 68 8.22 -14.32 10.93
C ASN A 68 7.71 -13.32 9.88
N ALA A 69 8.40 -12.18 9.75
CA ALA A 69 7.98 -11.09 8.88
C ALA A 69 8.07 -11.42 7.39
N VAL A 70 8.96 -12.33 7.00
CA VAL A 70 9.11 -12.77 5.61
C VAL A 70 7.85 -13.49 5.16
N GLU A 71 7.47 -14.53 5.90
CA GLU A 71 6.25 -15.30 5.63
C GLU A 71 5.00 -14.41 5.67
N GLN A 72 4.97 -13.43 6.57
CA GLN A 72 3.87 -12.48 6.68
C GLN A 72 3.76 -11.57 5.45
N PHE A 73 4.89 -11.07 4.97
CA PHE A 73 4.94 -10.24 3.75
C PHE A 73 4.66 -11.08 2.49
N GLU A 74 5.18 -12.31 2.38
CA GLU A 74 4.85 -13.24 1.28
C GLU A 74 3.34 -13.48 1.20
N ALA A 75 2.71 -13.71 2.35
CA ALA A 75 1.27 -13.89 2.43
C ALA A 75 0.49 -12.64 1.99
N PHE A 76 0.93 -11.45 2.42
CA PHE A 76 0.33 -10.19 1.98
C PHE A 76 0.52 -9.94 0.48
N TRP A 77 1.72 -10.19 -0.05
CA TRP A 77 2.00 -10.10 -1.48
C TRP A 77 1.12 -11.04 -2.29
N ARG A 78 1.00 -12.30 -1.85
CA ARG A 78 0.12 -13.28 -2.48
C ARG A 78 -1.33 -12.78 -2.48
N LEU A 79 -1.83 -12.20 -1.39
CA LEU A 79 -3.17 -11.61 -1.38
C LEU A 79 -3.33 -10.48 -2.39
N ASN A 80 -2.32 -9.63 -2.54
CA ASN A 80 -2.32 -8.54 -3.49
C ASN A 80 -2.33 -9.01 -4.96
N GLN A 81 -1.83 -10.22 -5.24
CA GLN A 81 -1.94 -10.84 -6.56
C GLN A 81 -3.35 -11.40 -6.84
N LEU A 82 -4.11 -11.74 -5.80
CA LEU A 82 -5.40 -12.42 -5.91
C LEU A 82 -6.62 -11.49 -5.81
N VAL A 83 -6.43 -10.26 -5.31
CA VAL A 83 -7.49 -9.25 -5.22
C VAL A 83 -7.89 -8.76 -6.61
N GLU A 84 -9.19 -8.51 -6.81
CA GLU A 84 -9.64 -7.86 -8.02
C GLU A 84 -9.08 -6.43 -8.09
N PRO A 85 -8.62 -5.95 -9.26
CA PRO A 85 -8.02 -4.62 -9.37
C PRO A 85 -8.91 -3.49 -8.83
N THR A 86 -10.23 -3.61 -8.99
CA THR A 86 -11.25 -2.67 -8.50
C THR A 86 -11.40 -2.63 -6.98
N HIS A 87 -10.77 -3.58 -6.27
CA HIS A 87 -10.81 -3.71 -4.81
C HIS A 87 -9.41 -3.62 -4.18
N SER A 88 -8.43 -3.14 -4.94
CA SER A 88 -7.05 -2.98 -4.47
C SER A 88 -6.90 -1.99 -3.31
N ASP A 89 -7.86 -1.07 -3.13
CA ASP A 89 -7.94 -0.11 -2.02
C ASP A 89 -8.16 -0.78 -0.64
N LEU A 90 -8.66 -2.02 -0.64
CA LEU A 90 -8.89 -2.80 0.57
C LEU A 90 -7.60 -3.39 1.16
N LEU A 91 -6.52 -3.45 0.40
CA LEU A 91 -5.22 -3.92 0.87
C LEU A 91 -4.32 -2.73 1.17
N ASN A 92 -3.93 -2.58 2.43
CA ASN A 92 -3.00 -1.52 2.83
C ASN A 92 -1.83 -2.08 3.62
N TRP A 93 -0.62 -1.64 3.28
CA TRP A 93 0.56 -1.81 4.11
C TRP A 93 0.85 -0.48 4.80
N ASN A 94 0.54 -0.40 6.08
CA ASN A 94 0.60 0.84 6.85
C ASN A 94 1.93 0.96 7.57
N LEU A 95 2.65 2.04 7.25
CA LEU A 95 3.86 2.49 7.93
C LEU A 95 3.58 3.79 8.69
N SER A 96 4.25 3.99 9.82
CA SER A 96 4.03 5.16 10.67
C SER A 96 5.30 5.52 11.42
N VAL A 97 5.44 6.80 11.75
CA VAL A 97 6.53 7.26 12.62
C VAL A 97 6.34 6.80 14.06
N ASN A 98 5.07 6.66 14.49
CA ASN A 98 4.72 6.49 15.91
C ASN A 98 3.99 5.19 16.21
N GLU A 99 3.56 4.47 15.18
CA GLU A 99 2.77 3.25 15.31
C GLU A 99 3.50 2.08 14.68
N PRO A 100 3.32 0.85 15.19
CA PRO A 100 3.86 -0.33 14.55
C PRO A 100 3.36 -0.48 13.13
N CYS A 101 4.24 -0.97 12.25
CA CYS A 101 3.87 -1.40 10.92
C CYS A 101 2.71 -2.42 10.97
N THR A 102 1.75 -2.31 10.05
CA THR A 102 0.63 -3.26 9.96
C THR A 102 0.27 -3.58 8.51
N PHE A 103 -0.30 -4.77 8.30
CA PHE A 103 -1.03 -5.08 7.08
C PHE A 103 -2.52 -4.95 7.35
N GLN A 104 -3.27 -4.44 6.39
CA GLN A 104 -4.70 -4.26 6.50
C GLN A 104 -5.39 -4.92 5.31
N VAL A 105 -6.48 -5.64 5.61
CA VAL A 105 -7.37 -6.26 4.61
C VAL A 105 -8.80 -5.87 4.94
N GLY A 106 -9.38 -4.99 4.12
CA GLY A 106 -10.64 -4.32 4.42
C GLY A 106 -10.54 -3.53 5.73
N GLU A 107 -11.35 -3.89 6.72
CA GLU A 107 -11.35 -3.25 8.04
C GLU A 107 -10.41 -3.95 9.05
N HIS A 108 -9.80 -5.08 8.69
CA HIS A 108 -9.01 -5.87 9.62
C HIS A 108 -7.53 -5.48 9.56
N ILE A 109 -6.92 -5.29 10.73
CA ILE A 109 -5.52 -4.91 10.89
C ILE A 109 -4.75 -6.09 11.47
N PHE A 110 -3.72 -6.53 10.75
CA PHE A 110 -2.73 -7.53 11.15
C PHE A 110 -1.46 -6.81 11.60
N PRO A 111 -1.12 -6.82 12.90
CA PRO A 111 0.16 -6.31 13.36
C PRO A 111 1.32 -7.05 12.70
N THR A 112 2.36 -6.33 12.26
CA THR A 112 3.53 -7.03 11.75
C THR A 112 4.31 -7.68 12.88
N THR A 113 4.99 -8.78 12.54
CA THR A 113 5.95 -9.37 13.47
C THR A 113 7.13 -8.39 13.71
N PRO A 114 7.72 -8.36 14.92
CA PRO A 114 8.70 -7.33 15.32
C PRO A 114 10.01 -7.28 14.51
N ASP A 115 10.25 -8.27 13.63
CA ASP A 115 11.50 -8.45 12.91
C ASP A 115 11.45 -7.98 11.44
N TRP A 116 10.41 -7.24 11.03
CA TRP A 116 10.24 -6.85 9.62
C TRP A 116 11.39 -6.00 9.05
N SER A 117 12.06 -5.18 9.86
CA SER A 117 13.21 -4.39 9.42
C SER A 117 14.49 -5.20 9.18
N ARG A 118 14.61 -6.39 9.80
CA ARG A 118 15.72 -7.33 9.54
C ARG A 118 15.59 -8.04 8.21
N PHE A 119 14.40 -8.01 7.61
CA PHE A 119 14.07 -8.69 6.37
C PHE A 119 14.94 -8.27 5.18
N ILE A 120 15.34 -7.01 5.12
CA ILE A 120 16.14 -6.45 4.01
C ILE A 120 17.52 -7.10 3.90
N GLN A 121 18.03 -7.69 4.99
CA GLN A 121 19.30 -8.43 4.96
C GLN A 121 19.21 -9.73 4.17
N PHE A 122 18.00 -10.28 3.99
CA PHE A 122 17.80 -11.52 3.26
C PHE A 122 17.62 -11.33 1.75
N GLY A 123 17.56 -10.07 1.28
CA GLY A 123 17.56 -9.73 -0.14
C GLY A 123 16.47 -10.46 -0.92
N TRP A 124 15.27 -9.89 -0.98
CA TRP A 124 14.25 -10.46 -1.84
C TRP A 124 14.69 -10.35 -3.30
N SER A 125 14.97 -11.50 -3.92
CA SER A 125 15.39 -11.59 -5.30
C SER A 125 14.18 -11.42 -6.21
N GLU A 126 14.21 -10.35 -7.02
CA GLU A 126 13.43 -10.16 -8.25
C GLU A 126 11.91 -10.17 -8.08
N MET A 127 11.38 -9.12 -7.42
CA MET A 127 9.98 -8.75 -7.60
C MET A 127 9.78 -8.25 -9.03
N GLU A 128 8.78 -8.79 -9.74
CA GLU A 128 8.45 -8.28 -11.07
C GLU A 128 7.97 -6.83 -10.99
N LEU A 129 8.14 -6.08 -12.09
CA LEU A 129 7.71 -4.69 -12.17
C LEU A 129 6.21 -4.52 -11.85
N ASP A 130 5.38 -5.47 -12.31
CA ASP A 130 3.94 -5.45 -12.08
C ASP A 130 3.59 -5.62 -10.59
N ASP A 131 4.26 -6.56 -9.92
CA ASP A 131 4.13 -6.81 -8.49
C ASP A 131 4.59 -5.62 -7.66
N THR A 132 5.72 -5.01 -8.06
CA THR A 132 6.26 -3.79 -7.45
C THR A 132 5.22 -2.67 -7.52
N ALA A 133 4.66 -2.41 -8.71
CA ALA A 133 3.66 -1.38 -8.91
C ALA A 133 2.38 -1.64 -8.09
N ARG A 134 1.93 -2.90 -8.02
CA ARG A 134 0.77 -3.30 -7.20
C ARG A 134 1.02 -3.05 -5.71
N LEU A 135 2.15 -3.53 -5.18
CA LEU A 135 2.46 -3.40 -3.77
C LEU A 135 2.69 -1.95 -3.36
N LEU A 136 3.33 -1.15 -4.22
CA LEU A 136 3.51 0.28 -3.99
C LEU A 136 2.15 1.00 -3.88
N GLY A 137 1.13 0.54 -4.61
CA GLY A 137 -0.25 1.03 -4.48
C GLY A 137 -0.92 0.77 -3.13
N THR A 138 -0.50 -0.28 -2.42
CA THR A 138 -1.01 -0.62 -1.08
C THR A 138 -0.34 0.21 0.02
N LEU A 139 0.81 0.84 -0.25
CA LEU A 139 1.61 1.45 0.80
C LEU A 139 0.98 2.74 1.34
N ARG A 140 0.88 2.83 2.66
CA ARG A 140 0.45 4.02 3.39
C ARG A 140 1.56 4.48 4.31
N PHE A 141 1.78 5.79 4.40
CA PHE A 141 2.69 6.40 5.36
C PHE A 141 1.93 7.44 6.18
N ASN A 142 1.85 7.25 7.50
CA ASN A 142 1.01 8.04 8.40
C ASN A 142 -0.47 8.14 7.93
N GLY A 143 -0.99 7.07 7.34
CA GLY A 143 -2.36 6.98 6.82
C GLY A 143 -2.56 7.44 5.37
N ASP A 144 -1.59 8.15 4.79
CA ASP A 144 -1.68 8.66 3.43
C ASP A 144 -1.10 7.68 2.40
N ASN A 145 -1.76 7.56 1.23
CA ASN A 145 -1.24 6.78 0.10
C ASN A 145 0.07 7.39 -0.42
N VAL A 146 1.14 6.60 -0.38
CA VAL A 146 2.49 7.04 -0.76
C VAL A 146 2.54 7.47 -2.22
N LEU A 147 1.93 6.72 -3.15
CA LEU A 147 1.86 7.10 -4.56
C LEU A 147 1.07 8.39 -4.78
N ALA A 148 0.04 8.65 -3.98
CA ALA A 148 -0.75 9.88 -4.12
C ALA A 148 -0.03 11.10 -3.53
N GLN A 149 0.65 10.93 -2.38
CA GLN A 149 1.06 12.03 -1.52
C GLN A 149 2.57 12.23 -1.37
N PHE A 150 3.43 11.38 -1.96
CA PHE A 150 4.89 11.46 -1.76
C PHE A 150 5.47 12.84 -2.03
N HIS A 151 5.05 13.49 -3.12
CA HIS A 151 5.48 14.86 -3.39
C HIS A 151 5.12 15.84 -2.26
N GLN A 152 3.94 15.73 -1.65
CA GLN A 152 3.50 16.65 -0.61
C GLN A 152 4.31 16.48 0.68
N PHE A 153 4.38 15.26 1.20
CA PHE A 153 5.11 15.03 2.46
C PHE A 153 6.63 15.04 2.28
N GLY A 154 7.15 14.64 1.12
CA GLY A 154 8.58 14.61 0.83
C GLY A 154 9.19 16.01 0.59
N VAL A 155 8.41 16.94 0.07
CA VAL A 155 8.85 18.34 -0.14
C VAL A 155 8.64 19.18 1.12
N GLY A 156 7.51 18.99 1.82
CA GLY A 156 7.15 19.79 2.99
C GLY A 156 6.98 21.28 2.66
N GLU A 157 7.19 22.14 3.67
CA GLU A 157 7.11 23.59 3.52
C GLU A 157 8.43 24.18 2.97
N LEU A 158 8.60 24.09 1.65
CA LEU A 158 9.68 24.77 0.94
C LEU A 158 9.23 26.14 0.39
N ASN A 159 9.93 27.19 0.83
CA ASN A 159 9.69 28.59 0.43
C ASN A 159 10.26 28.95 -0.96
N ASP A 160 11.38 28.34 -1.36
CA ASP A 160 11.98 28.50 -2.68
C ASP A 160 12.00 27.14 -3.37
N ARG A 161 11.13 26.97 -4.37
CA ARG A 161 10.89 25.69 -5.04
C ARG A 161 11.53 25.72 -6.43
N ASN A 162 12.70 25.12 -6.51
CA ASN A 162 13.32 24.69 -7.77
C ASN A 162 13.58 23.17 -7.74
N ALA A 163 13.93 22.59 -8.88
CA ALA A 163 14.14 21.15 -9.02
C ALA A 163 15.14 20.58 -8.01
N ASP A 164 16.26 21.29 -7.78
CA ASP A 164 17.32 20.83 -6.88
C ASP A 164 16.87 20.88 -5.41
N THR A 165 16.18 21.95 -5.00
CA THR A 165 15.64 22.08 -3.63
C THR A 165 14.58 21.04 -3.34
N VAL A 166 13.71 20.73 -4.31
CA VAL A 166 12.67 19.69 -4.20
C VAL A 166 13.33 18.31 -4.06
N LEU A 167 14.28 18.02 -4.95
CA LEU A 167 15.01 16.74 -4.93
C LEU A 167 15.75 16.54 -3.61
N LEU A 168 16.44 17.57 -3.12
CA LEU A 168 17.15 17.54 -1.85
C LEU A 168 16.21 17.33 -0.66
N ALA A 169 15.06 17.99 -0.65
CA ALA A 169 14.05 17.83 0.40
C ALA A 169 13.51 16.40 0.43
N GLN A 170 13.09 15.87 -0.73
CA GLN A 170 12.59 14.50 -0.84
C GLN A 170 13.65 13.47 -0.47
N THR A 171 14.92 13.68 -0.86
CA THR A 171 16.06 12.83 -0.45
C THR A 171 16.21 12.80 1.07
N ARG A 172 16.21 13.97 1.71
CA ARG A 172 16.35 14.10 3.17
C ARG A 172 15.16 13.48 3.90
N PHE A 173 13.96 13.70 3.38
CA PHE A 173 12.75 13.10 3.93
C PHE A 173 12.87 11.57 3.91
N LEU A 174 13.13 10.98 2.75
CA LEU A 174 13.22 9.52 2.63
C LEU A 174 14.34 8.94 3.50
N ALA A 175 15.52 9.58 3.53
CA ALA A 175 16.62 9.18 4.40
C ALA A 175 16.29 9.28 5.89
N GLY A 176 15.41 10.22 6.28
CA GLY A 176 14.96 10.41 7.65
C GLY A 176 13.84 9.45 8.07
N GLN A 177 13.08 8.91 7.12
CA GLN A 177 11.99 7.96 7.38
C GLN A 177 12.46 6.53 7.17
N TYR A 178 13.11 5.96 8.20
CA TYR A 178 13.73 4.64 8.13
C TYR A 178 12.76 3.56 7.62
N GLU A 179 11.55 3.46 8.18
CA GLU A 179 10.58 2.44 7.78
C GLU A 179 10.15 2.58 6.31
N LEU A 180 9.90 3.80 5.86
CA LEU A 180 9.51 4.05 4.47
C LEU A 180 10.65 3.71 3.51
N TYR A 181 11.87 4.13 3.83
CA TYR A 181 13.06 3.78 3.04
C TYR A 181 13.24 2.26 2.95
N LEU A 182 13.15 1.56 4.08
CA LEU A 182 13.23 0.10 4.12
C LEU A 182 12.18 -0.56 3.22
N ALA A 183 10.93 -0.09 3.28
CA ALA A 183 9.88 -0.61 2.40
C ALA A 183 10.20 -0.40 0.91
N MET A 184 10.75 0.76 0.53
CA MET A 184 11.18 0.99 -0.86
C MET A 184 12.28 0.02 -1.28
N THR A 185 13.29 -0.19 -0.43
CA THR A 185 14.36 -1.15 -0.70
C THR A 185 13.80 -2.56 -0.85
N LEU A 186 12.85 -2.96 0.00
CA LEU A 186 12.21 -4.28 -0.07
C LEU A 186 11.44 -4.48 -1.37
N LEU A 187 10.76 -3.44 -1.85
CA LEU A 187 10.04 -3.45 -3.12
C LEU A 187 10.99 -3.37 -4.35
N GLY A 188 12.30 -3.45 -4.15
CA GLY A 188 13.28 -3.47 -5.23
C GLY A 188 13.55 -2.11 -5.87
N LEU A 189 13.03 -1.01 -5.30
CA LEU A 189 13.22 0.34 -5.85
C LEU A 189 14.69 0.79 -5.83
N GLY A 190 15.55 0.12 -5.06
CA GLY A 190 16.99 0.34 -5.06
C GLY A 190 17.70 -0.16 -6.33
N ASN A 191 17.06 -1.03 -7.13
CA ASN A 191 17.66 -1.70 -8.28
C ASN A 191 17.54 -0.91 -9.59
N ASN A 192 17.25 0.40 -9.54
CA ASN A 192 17.27 1.22 -10.75
C ASN A 192 18.64 1.12 -11.42
N ASP A 193 18.65 0.70 -12.68
CA ASP A 193 19.88 0.56 -13.45
C ASP A 193 20.51 1.94 -13.73
N ALA A 194 21.76 1.95 -14.18
CA ALA A 194 22.49 3.19 -14.48
C ALA A 194 21.82 4.03 -15.58
N ASP A 195 21.02 3.39 -16.42
CA ASP A 195 20.29 4.00 -17.53
C ASP A 195 18.93 4.58 -17.08
N GLY A 196 18.47 4.24 -15.87
CA GLY A 196 17.21 4.72 -15.28
C GLY A 196 15.96 4.04 -15.84
N ASN A 197 16.09 2.93 -16.56
CA ASN A 197 14.98 2.29 -17.27
C ASN A 197 13.93 1.76 -16.29
N PHE A 198 14.36 1.17 -15.16
CA PHE A 198 13.41 0.62 -14.19
C PHE A 198 12.50 1.70 -13.58
N ALA A 199 13.03 2.88 -13.22
CA ALA A 199 12.23 3.98 -12.71
C ALA A 199 11.23 4.51 -13.75
N PHE A 200 11.64 4.57 -15.02
CA PHE A 200 10.79 4.96 -16.13
C PHE A 200 9.67 3.93 -16.38
N ASP A 201 10.01 2.64 -16.45
CA ASP A 201 9.03 1.57 -16.64
C ASP A 201 8.03 1.48 -15.46
N LEU A 202 8.51 1.74 -14.24
CA LEU A 202 7.66 1.82 -13.05
C LEU A 202 6.68 2.99 -13.14
N ASN A 203 7.11 4.15 -13.65
CA ASN A 203 6.24 5.29 -13.92
C ASN A 203 5.09 4.87 -14.87
N GLU A 204 5.42 4.30 -16.02
CA GLU A 204 4.43 3.90 -17.02
C GLU A 204 3.45 2.86 -16.46
N MET A 205 3.97 1.85 -15.74
CA MET A 205 3.16 0.79 -15.13
C MET A 205 2.18 1.35 -14.08
N VAL A 206 2.67 2.20 -13.17
CA VAL A 206 1.84 2.83 -12.13
C VAL A 206 0.82 3.77 -12.75
N THR A 207 1.22 4.60 -13.71
CA THR A 207 0.31 5.52 -14.42
C THR A 207 -0.84 4.75 -15.04
N ARG A 208 -0.55 3.69 -15.81
CA ARG A 208 -1.59 2.86 -16.43
C ARG A 208 -2.54 2.26 -15.39
N ARG A 209 -2.01 1.68 -14.31
CA ARG A 209 -2.81 1.04 -13.26
C ARG A 209 -3.73 2.02 -12.55
N VAL A 210 -3.23 3.19 -12.20
CA VAL A 210 -4.01 4.22 -11.51
C VAL A 210 -5.05 4.81 -12.46
N PHE A 211 -4.73 4.99 -13.74
CA PHE A 211 -5.69 5.40 -14.75
C PHE A 211 -6.81 4.36 -14.91
N ASP A 212 -6.48 3.07 -15.05
CA ASP A 212 -7.46 2.00 -15.17
C ASP A 212 -8.41 1.93 -13.95
N ALA A 213 -7.91 2.25 -12.75
CA ALA A 213 -8.70 2.25 -11.52
C ALA A 213 -9.57 3.50 -11.32
N THR A 214 -9.12 4.68 -11.78
CA THR A 214 -9.74 5.98 -11.44
C THR A 214 -10.38 6.69 -12.62
N GLY A 215 -9.91 6.43 -13.84
CA GLY A 215 -10.26 7.18 -15.05
C GLY A 215 -9.73 8.61 -15.08
N ASP A 216 -8.81 8.98 -14.17
CA ASP A 216 -8.29 10.35 -14.03
C ASP A 216 -6.80 10.41 -14.41
N ASP A 217 -6.51 11.06 -15.55
CA ASP A 217 -5.16 11.24 -16.09
C ASP A 217 -4.23 12.01 -15.15
N ASP A 218 -4.75 13.02 -14.45
CA ASP A 218 -3.93 13.87 -13.58
C ASP A 218 -3.56 13.11 -12.30
N VAL A 219 -4.49 12.33 -11.74
CA VAL A 219 -4.22 11.43 -10.61
C VAL A 219 -3.20 10.36 -11.01
N ALA A 220 -3.39 9.74 -12.18
CA ALA A 220 -2.49 8.72 -12.71
C ALA A 220 -1.07 9.25 -12.94
N ALA A 221 -0.93 10.39 -13.62
CA ALA A 221 0.37 10.99 -13.92
C ALA A 221 1.11 11.42 -12.65
N ARG A 222 0.40 11.92 -11.63
CA ARG A 222 1.02 12.23 -10.33
C ARG A 222 1.52 10.96 -9.64
N ALA A 223 0.73 9.90 -9.64
CA ALA A 223 1.12 8.63 -9.04
C ALA A 223 2.36 8.02 -9.72
N GLY A 224 2.39 8.01 -11.06
CA GLY A 224 3.55 7.53 -11.83
C GLY A 224 4.82 8.32 -11.54
N ARG A 225 4.75 9.65 -11.52
CA ARG A 225 5.89 10.51 -11.16
C ARG A 225 6.37 10.30 -9.72
N ASN A 226 5.45 10.05 -8.79
CA ASN A 226 5.83 9.74 -7.41
C ASN A 226 6.56 8.39 -7.33
N ALA A 227 6.11 7.37 -8.08
CA ALA A 227 6.78 6.08 -8.16
C ALA A 227 8.20 6.19 -8.75
N GLU A 228 8.35 6.95 -9.85
CA GLU A 228 9.63 7.23 -10.47
C GLU A 228 10.60 7.90 -9.49
N ASN A 229 10.15 8.97 -8.84
CA ASN A 229 10.96 9.71 -7.86
C ASN A 229 11.39 8.81 -6.69
N LEU A 230 10.48 7.98 -6.16
CA LEU A 230 10.80 7.03 -5.10
C LEU A 230 11.88 6.05 -5.53
N SER A 231 11.80 5.51 -6.75
CA SER A 231 12.81 4.62 -7.32
C SER A 231 14.18 5.30 -7.43
N ILE A 232 14.25 6.46 -8.06
CA ILE A 232 15.49 7.24 -8.22
C ILE A 232 16.12 7.57 -6.86
N LEU A 233 15.32 8.03 -5.91
CA LEU A 233 15.79 8.42 -4.58
C LEU A 233 16.29 7.22 -3.78
N THR A 234 15.58 6.10 -3.84
CA THR A 234 15.96 4.86 -3.14
C THR A 234 17.28 4.33 -3.69
N SER A 235 17.45 4.27 -5.01
CA SER A 235 18.72 3.85 -5.62
C SER A 235 19.91 4.72 -5.23
N ARG A 236 19.73 6.05 -5.14
CA ARG A 236 20.78 6.97 -4.68
C ARG A 236 21.17 6.76 -3.21
N LEU A 237 20.20 6.42 -2.37
CA LEU A 237 20.44 6.11 -0.96
C LEU A 237 21.10 4.74 -0.76
N CYS A 238 20.75 3.75 -1.59
CA CYS A 238 21.38 2.42 -1.58
C CYS A 238 22.83 2.46 -2.10
N ASN A 239 23.11 3.28 -3.12
CA ASN A 239 24.41 3.42 -3.78
C ASN A 239 24.89 4.87 -3.72
N PRO A 240 25.35 5.37 -2.56
CA PRO A 240 25.86 6.72 -2.45
C PRO A 240 27.15 6.86 -3.28
N VAL A 241 27.14 7.81 -4.22
CA VAL A 241 28.31 8.20 -5.04
C VAL A 241 29.33 8.98 -4.21
#